data_AF-A0A950J4X1-F1
#
_entry.id   AF-A0A950J4X1-F1
#
_cell.length_a   1.000
_cell.length_b   1.000
_cell.length_c   1.000
_cell.angle_alpha   90.00
_cell.angle_beta   90.00
_cell.angle_gamma   90.00
#
_symmetry.space_group_name_H-M   'P 1'
#
loop_
_entity.id
_entity.type
_entity.pdbx_description
1 polymer ?
#
loop_
_entity_poly.entity_id
_entity_poly.type
_entity_poly.pdbx_seq_one_letter_code
_entity_poly.pdbx_strand_id
1 'polypeptide(L)'
;MSRTPDPQRPAELLDRILEYAAQHGLAALSLRPLAKAIGTSPRVLLYYFGSKEALVAKVFSHVRAQQHTTITRLNEQTYVHPNDACRAAWKSMSQPEH
;
A
#
# COMPACT_ATOMS: atom_id res chain seq x y z
N MET A 1 -16.37 14.51 24.20
CA MET A 1 -15.71 13.19 24.20
C MET A 1 -14.62 13.21 23.15
N SER A 2 -13.35 13.16 23.56
CA SER A 2 -12.21 13.11 22.65
C SER A 2 -12.15 11.70 22.06
N ARG A 3 -12.48 11.57 20.77
CA ARG A 3 -12.35 10.29 20.06
C ARG A 3 -10.85 10.08 19.83
N THR A 4 -10.23 9.16 20.58
CA THR A 4 -8.84 8.78 20.35
C THR A 4 -8.68 8.36 18.89
N PRO A 5 -7.73 8.94 18.14
CA PRO A 5 -7.51 8.54 16.75
C PRO A 5 -7.17 7.05 16.71
N ASP A 6 -7.91 6.29 15.90
CA ASP A 6 -7.59 4.89 15.66
C ASP A 6 -6.21 4.79 14.96
N PRO A 7 -5.21 4.15 15.59
CA PRO A 7 -3.87 4.05 15.02
C PRO A 7 -3.81 3.21 13.74
N GLN A 8 -4.81 2.36 13.47
CA GLN A 8 -4.87 1.52 12.26
C GLN A 8 -5.44 2.26 11.06
N ARG A 9 -6.19 3.35 11.31
CA ARG A 9 -6.89 4.08 10.26
C ARG A 9 -6.01 4.58 9.10
N PRO A 10 -4.79 5.09 9.33
CA PRO A 10 -3.91 5.50 8.23
C PRO A 10 -3.48 4.32 7.34
N ALA A 11 -3.27 3.14 7.91
CA ALA A 11 -2.88 1.95 7.17
C ALA A 11 -4.01 1.45 6.28
N GLU A 12 -5.24 1.36 6.82
CA GLU A 12 -6.44 1.02 6.05
C GLU A 12 -6.68 1.98 4.88
N LEU A 13 -6.43 3.28 5.10
CA LEU A 13 -6.54 4.27 4.04
C LEU A 13 -5.46 4.07 2.98
N LEU A 14 -4.23 3.73 3.35
CA LEU A 14 -3.15 3.46 2.40
C LEU A 14 -3.45 2.26 1.51
N ASP A 15 -4.01 1.17 2.05
CA ASP A 15 -4.41 0.00 1.26
C ASP A 15 -5.44 0.36 0.20
N ARG A 16 -6.49 1.11 0.59
CA ARG A 16 -7.54 1.53 -0.35
C ARG A 16 -7.05 2.56 -1.38
N ILE A 17 -6.11 3.41 -1.00
CA ILE A 17 -5.48 4.37 -1.92
C ILE A 17 -4.60 3.64 -2.93
N LEU A 18 -3.89 2.59 -2.51
CA LEU A 18 -3.09 1.76 -3.39
C LEU A 18 -3.97 1.03 -4.41
N GLU A 19 -5.08 0.43 -3.99
CA GLU A 19 -6.06 -0.21 -4.87
C GLU A 19 -6.62 0.77 -5.91
N TYR A 20 -7.02 1.97 -5.48
CA TYR A 20 -7.45 3.01 -6.40
C TYR A 20 -6.35 3.42 -7.39
N ALA A 21 -5.12 3.58 -6.90
CA ALA A 21 -3.97 3.98 -7.71
C ALA A 21 -3.55 2.91 -8.73
N ALA A 22 -3.71 1.62 -8.40
CA ALA A 22 -3.47 0.52 -9.32
C ALA A 22 -4.41 0.58 -10.54
N GLN A 23 -5.67 0.97 -10.32
CA GLN A 23 -6.69 1.06 -11.37
C GLN A 23 -6.63 2.36 -12.18
N HIS A 24 -6.25 3.49 -11.56
CA HIS A 24 -6.36 4.82 -12.16
C HIS A 24 -5.02 5.51 -12.44
N GLY A 25 -3.91 4.95 -11.96
CA GLY A 25 -2.57 5.52 -12.03
C GLY A 25 -2.32 6.66 -11.02
N LEU A 26 -1.05 6.85 -10.67
CA LEU A 26 -0.62 7.89 -9.71
C LEU A 26 -0.48 9.29 -10.31
N ALA A 27 -0.19 9.41 -11.61
CA ALA A 27 0.03 10.70 -12.26
C ALA A 27 -1.23 11.58 -12.27
N ALA A 28 -2.40 10.95 -12.47
CA ALA A 28 -3.70 11.63 -12.47
C ALA A 28 -4.35 11.70 -11.07
N LEU A 29 -3.66 11.26 -10.02
CA LEU A 29 -4.21 11.19 -8.68
C LEU A 29 -4.61 12.60 -8.20
N SER A 30 -5.86 12.75 -7.77
CA SER A 30 -6.34 13.97 -7.14
C SER A 30 -7.14 13.62 -5.89
N LEU A 31 -6.98 14.43 -4.83
CA LEU A 31 -7.53 14.11 -3.51
C LEU A 31 -9.06 14.02 -3.50
N ARG A 32 -9.76 14.77 -4.35
CA ARG A 32 -11.22 14.79 -4.42
C ARG A 32 -11.80 13.48 -5.00
N PRO A 33 -11.47 13.07 -6.23
CA PRO A 33 -11.86 11.76 -6.77
C PRO A 33 -11.41 10.60 -5.91
N LEU A 34 -10.16 10.61 -5.44
CA LEU A 34 -9.64 9.58 -4.55
C LEU A 34 -10.48 9.45 -3.28
N ALA A 35 -10.70 10.56 -2.57
CA ALA A 35 -11.47 10.54 -1.33
C ALA A 35 -12.90 10.03 -1.55
N LYS A 36 -13.53 10.43 -2.66
CA LYS A 36 -14.87 9.94 -3.03
C LYS A 36 -14.85 8.43 -3.27
N ALA A 37 -13.88 7.92 -4.03
CA ALA A 37 -13.76 6.50 -4.35
C ALA A 37 -13.54 5.64 -3.10
N ILE A 38 -12.75 6.12 -2.14
CA ILE A 38 -12.48 5.41 -0.88
C ILE A 38 -13.39 5.86 0.27
N GLY A 39 -14.54 6.49 -0.01
CA GLY A 39 -15.56 6.81 1.01
C GLY A 39 -15.04 7.66 2.18
N THR A 40 -14.16 8.62 1.90
CA THR A 40 -13.60 9.57 2.88
C THR A 40 -13.73 11.01 2.35
N SER A 41 -13.08 11.97 3.00
CA SER A 41 -12.99 13.36 2.52
C SER A 41 -11.54 13.78 2.26
N PRO A 42 -11.30 14.75 1.35
CA PRO A 42 -9.96 15.31 1.14
C PRO A 42 -9.35 15.86 2.42
N ARG A 43 -10.18 16.42 3.32
CA ARG A 43 -9.74 16.94 4.61
C ARG A 43 -9.20 15.84 5.52
N VAL A 44 -9.82 14.66 5.52
CA VAL A 44 -9.35 13.50 6.29
C VAL A 44 -8.02 12.98 5.74
N LEU A 45 -7.87 12.94 4.41
CA LEU A 45 -6.59 12.57 3.80
C LEU A 45 -5.47 13.55 4.16
N LEU A 46 -5.73 14.85 4.07
CA LEU A 46 -4.75 15.85 4.49
C LEU A 46 -4.48 15.84 5.99
N TYR A 47 -5.47 15.49 6.82
CA TYR A 47 -5.27 15.33 8.26
C TYR A 47 -4.27 14.21 8.58
N TYR A 48 -4.39 13.05 7.92
CA TYR A 48 -3.51 11.91 8.18
C TYR A 48 -2.17 11.99 7.45
N PHE A 49 -2.14 12.59 6.25
CA PHE A 49 -0.99 12.51 5.36
C PHE A 49 -0.33 13.86 5.07
N GLY A 50 -0.91 14.98 5.54
CA GLY A 50 -0.35 16.33 5.43
C GLY A 50 -0.55 16.98 4.06
N SER A 51 -0.01 16.37 2.99
CA SER A 51 -0.12 16.88 1.62
C SER A 51 -0.35 15.76 0.60
N LYS A 52 -0.65 16.11 -0.65
CA LYS A 52 -0.77 15.14 -1.74
C LYS A 52 0.58 14.44 -1.98
N GLU A 53 1.67 15.19 -1.96
CA GLU A 53 3.04 14.69 -2.20
C GLU A 53 3.45 13.75 -1.06
N ALA A 54 3.17 14.13 0.19
CA ALA A 54 3.41 13.29 1.35
C ALA A 54 2.55 12.02 1.34
N LEU A 55 1.28 12.11 0.88
CA LEU A 55 0.44 10.94 0.65
C LEU A 55 1.06 9.99 -0.38
N VAL A 56 1.51 10.50 -1.52
CA VAL A 56 2.14 9.68 -2.57
C VAL A 56 3.41 9.01 -2.03
N ALA A 57 4.27 9.74 -1.31
CA ALA A 57 5.46 9.18 -0.67
C ALA A 57 5.11 8.08 0.36
N LYS A 58 4.03 8.26 1.13
CA LYS A 58 3.52 7.26 2.08
C LYS A 58 3.02 6.00 1.37
N VAL A 59 2.32 6.14 0.24
CA VAL A 59 1.87 5.00 -0.57
C VAL A 59 3.07 4.17 -1.04
N PHE A 60 4.11 4.80 -1.59
CA PHE A 60 5.33 4.08 -1.99
C PHE A 60 6.05 3.41 -0.81
N SER A 61 6.09 4.08 0.35
CA SER A 61 6.69 3.52 1.56
C SER A 61 5.91 2.30 2.07
N HIS A 62 4.58 2.35 2.00
CA HIS A 62 3.68 1.26 2.38
C HIS A 62 3.88 0.04 1.48
N VAL A 63 3.90 0.24 0.15
CA VAL A 63 4.19 -0.82 -0.82
C VAL A 63 5.57 -1.44 -0.55
N ARG A 64 6.60 -0.61 -0.31
CA ARG A 64 7.94 -1.09 0.01
C ARG A 64 7.94 -1.94 1.29
N ALA A 65 7.19 -1.54 2.32
CA ALA A 65 7.07 -2.32 3.55
C ALA A 65 6.40 -3.69 3.30
N GLN A 66 5.30 -3.71 2.53
CA GLN A 66 4.62 -4.96 2.15
C GLN A 66 5.53 -5.89 1.33
N GLN A 67 6.27 -5.33 0.37
CA GLN A 67 7.26 -6.08 -0.42
C GLN A 67 8.39 -6.62 0.45
N HIS A 68 8.92 -5.82 1.37
CA HIS A 68 9.99 -6.22 2.27
C HIS A 68 9.55 -7.40 3.14
N THR A 69 8.36 -7.36 3.74
CA THR A 69 7.81 -8.48 4.52
C THR A 69 7.69 -9.75 3.68
N THR A 70 7.26 -9.63 2.42
CA THR A 70 7.16 -10.77 1.50
C THR A 70 8.53 -11.36 1.19
N ILE A 71 9.53 -10.52 0.91
CA ILE A 71 10.91 -10.94 0.65
C ILE A 71 11.54 -11.58 1.89
N THR A 72 11.37 -11.00 3.07
CA THR A 72 11.87 -11.56 4.33
C THR A 72 11.29 -12.96 4.55
N ARG A 73 9.97 -13.13 4.39
CA ARG A 73 9.32 -14.44 4.50
C ARG A 73 9.88 -15.46 3.51
N LEU A 74 10.20 -15.05 2.28
CA LEU A 74 10.81 -15.92 1.28
C LEU A 74 12.25 -16.29 1.67
N ASN A 75 13.02 -15.36 2.23
CA ASN A 75 14.41 -15.60 2.64
C ASN A 75 14.53 -16.51 3.86
N GLU A 76 13.52 -16.54 4.73
CA GLU A 76 13.47 -17.44 5.91
C GLU A 76 13.20 -18.91 5.54
N GLN A 77 12.80 -19.19 4.30
CA GLN A 77 12.57 -20.56 3.82
C GLN A 77 13.88 -21.25 3.45
N THR A 78 13.98 -22.54 3.75
CA THR A 78 15.09 -23.39 3.26
C THR A 78 14.75 -23.90 1.88
N TYR A 79 15.61 -23.63 0.90
CA TYR A 79 15.47 -24.10 -0.47
C TYR A 79 16.52 -25.18 -0.76
N VAL A 80 16.09 -26.26 -1.43
CA VAL A 80 16.99 -27.35 -1.84
C VAL A 80 17.90 -26.89 -2.98
N HIS A 81 17.39 -26.07 -3.90
CA HIS A 81 18.17 -25.45 -4.96
C HIS A 81 18.00 -23.92 -4.98
N PRO A 82 19.05 -23.13 -5.28
CA PRO A 82 18.97 -21.67 -5.37
C PRO A 82 17.89 -21.16 -6.34
N ASN A 83 17.66 -21.88 -7.44
CA ASN A 83 16.62 -21.55 -8.42
C ASN A 83 15.20 -21.64 -7.85
N ASP A 84 14.98 -22.39 -6.76
CA ASP A 84 13.66 -22.53 -6.15
C ASP A 84 13.28 -21.26 -5.39
N ALA A 85 14.26 -20.54 -4.83
CA ALA A 85 14.05 -19.22 -4.23
C ALA A 85 13.60 -18.20 -5.29
N CYS A 86 14.27 -18.17 -6.46
CA CYS A 86 13.87 -17.31 -7.58
C CYS A 86 12.48 -17.65 -8.10
N ARG A 87 12.13 -18.94 -8.21
CA ARG A 87 10.77 -19.38 -8.60
C ARG A 87 9.72 -19.00 -7.56
N ALA A 88 10.02 -19.11 -6.27
CA ALA A 88 9.10 -18.72 -5.20
C ALA A 88 8.84 -17.21 -5.20
N ALA A 89 9.90 -16.40 -5.37
CA ALA A 89 9.79 -14.95 -5.54
C ALA A 89 8.98 -14.57 -6.78
N TRP A 90 9.29 -15.17 -7.94
CA TRP A 90 8.53 -14.94 -9.17
C TRP A 90 7.06 -15.28 -9.00
N LYS A 91 6.73 -16.45 -8.44
CA LYS A 91 5.35 -16.84 -8.17
C LYS A 91 4.67 -15.82 -7.28
N SER A 92 5.30 -15.38 -6.19
CA SER A 92 4.73 -14.39 -5.27
C SER A 92 4.49 -13.02 -5.92
N MET A 93 5.31 -12.60 -6.87
CA MET A 93 5.19 -11.31 -7.56
C MET A 93 4.23 -11.35 -8.76
N SER A 94 4.06 -12.51 -9.39
CA SER A 94 3.28 -12.69 -10.61
C SER A 94 1.89 -13.31 -10.39
N GLN A 95 1.54 -13.65 -9.15
CA GLN A 95 0.13 -13.97 -8.86
C GLN A 95 -0.67 -12.69 -9.10
N PRO A 96 -1.69 -12.71 -9.98
CA PRO A 96 -2.63 -11.59 -10.06
C PRO A 96 -3.23 -11.40 -8.67
N GLU A 97 -3.27 -10.14 -8.22
CA GLU A 97 -3.97 -9.78 -6.98
C GLU A 97 -5.40 -10.33 -6.99
N HIS A 98 -5.78 -11.02 -5.91
CA HIS A 98 -7.10 -11.63 -5.70
C HIS A 98 -8.20 -10.57 -5.52
#